data_AF-A0A8H5H1V4-F1
#
_entry.id   AF-A0A8H5H1V4-F1
#
_cell.length_a   1.000
_cell.length_b   1.000
_cell.length_c   1.000
_cell.angle_alpha   90.00
_cell.angle_beta   90.00
_cell.angle_gamma   90.00
#
_symmetry.space_group_name_H-M   'P 1'
#
loop_
_entity.id
_entity.type
_entity.pdbx_description
1 polymer ?
#
loop_
_entity_poly.entity_id
_entity_poly.type
_entity_poly.pdbx_seq_one_letter_code
_entity_poly.pdbx_strand_id
1 'polypeptide(L)'
;MLFAESSCLTDSTQGKTLQTGFVVGMERILGVPPFKSESEPNWERANVDAADSLEEIEKRDAARNRYQRLYWETVAEHGGEPILPARLEHSKKLAIRMAEISKQKKDQAYLPSIPDTDTIKTPKEPVQLAVREGRPTVQFVDVGTKFLDPVTEEKRLAKKDRRVRQRTKKLEEKKLLRQ
;
A
#
# COMPACT_ATOMS: atom_id res chain seq x y z
N MET A 1 -20.36 6.85 -53.37
CA MET A 1 -20.36 7.86 -52.27
C MET A 1 -20.61 7.13 -50.98
N LEU A 2 -19.58 6.90 -50.16
CA LEU A 2 -19.73 6.57 -48.74
C LEU A 2 -18.62 7.34 -48.03
N PHE A 3 -19.02 8.40 -47.33
CA PHE A 3 -18.14 9.26 -46.55
C PHE A 3 -17.70 8.47 -45.31
N ALA A 4 -16.39 8.33 -45.11
CA ALA A 4 -15.85 7.78 -43.87
C ALA A 4 -15.88 8.88 -42.81
N GLU A 5 -16.76 8.73 -41.84
CA GLU A 5 -16.81 9.56 -40.63
C GLU A 5 -15.54 9.29 -39.81
N SER A 6 -14.55 10.17 -39.98
CA SER A 6 -13.34 10.20 -39.16
C SER A 6 -13.68 10.79 -37.79
N SER A 7 -14.02 9.93 -36.82
CA SER A 7 -14.24 10.30 -35.43
C SER A 7 -12.92 10.71 -34.78
N CYS A 8 -12.65 12.01 -34.73
CA CYS A 8 -11.56 12.59 -33.94
C CYS A 8 -11.97 12.69 -32.47
N LEU A 9 -11.44 11.80 -31.63
CA LEU A 9 -11.53 11.93 -30.16
C LEU A 9 -10.63 13.08 -29.71
N THR A 10 -11.23 14.13 -29.16
CA THR A 10 -10.55 15.29 -28.57
C THR A 10 -10.23 15.01 -27.11
N ASP A 11 -8.97 15.21 -26.72
CA ASP A 11 -8.55 15.20 -25.32
C ASP A 11 -9.01 16.49 -24.62
N SER A 12 -9.57 16.38 -23.40
CA SER A 12 -10.36 17.45 -22.76
C SER A 12 -9.54 18.57 -22.11
N THR A 13 -8.22 18.60 -22.31
CA THR A 13 -7.37 19.59 -21.62
C THR A 13 -6.62 20.55 -22.52
N GLN A 14 -6.37 20.24 -23.80
CA GLN A 14 -5.83 21.20 -24.78
C GLN A 14 -6.29 20.76 -26.18
N GLY A 15 -7.07 21.58 -26.89
CA GLY A 15 -7.72 21.28 -28.18
C GLY A 15 -6.79 21.03 -29.38
N LYS A 16 -5.70 20.27 -29.20
CA LYS A 16 -4.84 19.76 -30.24
C LYS A 16 -5.31 18.35 -30.60
N THR A 17 -5.67 18.14 -31.86
CA THR A 17 -5.99 16.81 -32.38
C THR A 17 -4.73 15.95 -32.35
N LEU A 18 -4.67 14.96 -31.46
CA LEU A 18 -3.59 13.98 -31.47
C LEU A 18 -3.59 13.27 -32.83
N GLN A 19 -2.42 13.19 -33.47
CA GLN A 19 -2.25 12.57 -34.79
C GLN A 19 -2.31 11.04 -34.64
N THR A 20 -3.51 10.50 -34.45
CA THR A 20 -3.79 9.07 -34.26
C THR A 20 -3.57 8.24 -35.53
N GLY A 21 -3.48 8.88 -36.69
CA GLY A 21 -3.32 8.21 -37.98
C GLY A 21 -2.05 7.37 -38.10
N PHE A 22 -0.95 7.75 -37.44
CA PHE A 22 0.29 6.95 -37.45
C PHE A 22 0.12 5.67 -36.64
N VAL A 23 -0.49 5.75 -35.46
CA VAL A 23 -0.75 4.59 -34.59
C VAL A 23 -1.71 3.62 -35.27
N VAL A 24 -2.81 4.13 -35.82
CA VAL A 24 -3.78 3.34 -36.60
C VAL A 24 -3.13 2.69 -37.82
N GLY A 25 -2.26 3.42 -38.53
CA GLY A 25 -1.50 2.89 -39.67
C GLY A 25 -0.54 1.76 -39.26
N MET A 26 0.20 1.95 -38.16
CA MET A 26 1.13 0.94 -37.65
C MET A 26 0.41 -0.30 -37.13
N GLU A 27 -0.72 -0.16 -36.44
CA GLU A 27 -1.55 -1.28 -35.98
C GLU A 27 -2.07 -2.10 -37.16
N ARG A 28 -2.45 -1.43 -38.26
CA ARG A 28 -2.87 -2.10 -39.50
C ARG A 28 -1.73 -2.84 -40.19
N ILE A 29 -0.54 -2.23 -40.29
CA ILE A 29 0.64 -2.84 -40.93
C ILE A 29 1.15 -4.03 -40.11
N LEU A 30 1.12 -3.92 -38.79
CA LEU A 30 1.56 -4.98 -37.87
C LEU A 30 0.49 -6.05 -37.63
N GLY A 31 -0.73 -5.88 -38.19
CA GLY A 31 -1.82 -6.84 -38.07
C GLY A 31 -2.26 -7.07 -36.62
N VAL A 32 -2.19 -6.04 -35.77
CA VAL A 32 -2.57 -6.14 -34.36
C VAL A 32 -4.07 -6.45 -34.30
N PRO A 33 -4.49 -7.61 -33.78
CA PRO A 33 -5.92 -7.91 -33.68
C PRO A 33 -6.58 -6.92 -32.70
N PRO A 34 -7.81 -6.43 -32.99
CA PRO A 34 -8.53 -5.59 -32.05
C PRO A 34 -8.74 -6.36 -30.75
N PHE A 35 -8.32 -5.78 -29.63
CA PHE A 35 -8.44 -6.43 -28.33
C PHE A 35 -9.91 -6.63 -28.00
N LYS A 36 -10.36 -7.88 -28.04
CA LYS A 36 -11.64 -8.28 -27.45
C LYS A 36 -11.40 -8.50 -25.97
N SER A 37 -12.01 -7.68 -25.12
CA SER A 37 -12.08 -7.93 -23.68
C SER A 37 -13.05 -9.09 -23.40
N GLU A 38 -12.79 -10.27 -23.96
CA GLU A 38 -13.47 -11.50 -23.59
C GLU A 38 -12.75 -12.06 -22.35
N SER A 39 -12.99 -11.41 -21.22
CA SER A 39 -12.91 -11.95 -19.86
C SER A 39 -12.85 -10.77 -18.88
N GLU A 40 -13.94 -10.56 -18.16
CA GLU A 40 -13.79 -10.28 -16.72
C GLU A 40 -12.76 -11.30 -16.21
N PRO A 41 -11.63 -10.90 -15.60
CA PRO A 41 -10.75 -11.88 -15.00
C PRO A 41 -11.58 -12.57 -13.91
N ASN A 42 -12.06 -13.79 -14.20
CA ASN A 42 -12.69 -14.62 -13.20
C ASN A 42 -11.58 -15.05 -12.24
N TRP A 43 -11.33 -14.22 -11.24
CA TRP A 43 -10.42 -14.49 -10.14
C TRP A 43 -11.02 -15.48 -9.13
N GLU A 44 -12.02 -16.28 -9.52
CA GLU A 44 -12.37 -17.55 -8.87
C GLU A 44 -11.23 -18.59 -9.03
N ARG A 45 -10.02 -18.24 -8.59
CA ARG A 45 -9.36 -19.19 -7.71
C ARG A 45 -10.32 -19.31 -6.53
N ALA A 46 -10.96 -20.46 -6.38
CA ALA A 46 -11.81 -20.75 -5.24
C ALA A 46 -11.16 -20.15 -3.99
N ASN A 47 -11.77 -19.08 -3.48
CA ASN A 47 -11.27 -18.34 -2.34
C ASN A 47 -11.19 -19.35 -1.19
N VAL A 48 -10.02 -19.92 -0.92
CA VAL A 48 -9.81 -20.77 0.25
C VAL A 48 -10.03 -19.90 1.50
N ASP A 49 -9.64 -18.62 1.40
CA ASP A 49 -9.96 -17.56 2.35
C ASP A 49 -11.46 -17.31 2.51
N ALA A 50 -12.32 -17.68 1.55
CA ALA A 50 -13.78 -17.53 1.73
C ALA A 50 -14.31 -18.50 2.77
N ALA A 51 -13.77 -19.72 2.87
CA ALA A 51 -14.17 -20.65 3.92
C ALA A 51 -13.70 -20.19 5.31
N ASP A 52 -12.42 -19.78 5.42
CA ASP A 52 -11.84 -19.29 6.67
C ASP A 52 -12.47 -17.96 7.12
N SER A 53 -12.73 -17.05 6.17
CA SER A 53 -13.44 -15.80 6.46
C SER A 53 -14.90 -16.04 6.82
N LEU A 54 -15.59 -17.03 6.24
CA LEU A 54 -16.97 -17.37 6.61
C LEU A 54 -17.03 -17.94 8.04
N GLU A 55 -16.01 -18.67 8.48
CA GLU A 55 -15.89 -19.14 9.88
C GLU A 55 -15.59 -17.98 10.86
N GLU A 56 -14.73 -17.02 10.48
CA GLU A 56 -14.48 -15.79 11.25
C GLU A 56 -15.71 -14.84 11.28
N ILE A 57 -16.46 -14.75 10.18
CA ILE A 57 -17.64 -13.88 10.01
C ILE A 57 -18.86 -14.50 10.71
N GLU A 58 -19.08 -15.81 10.62
CA GLU A 58 -20.26 -16.46 11.20
C GLU A 58 -20.26 -16.45 12.74
N LYS A 59 -19.12 -16.28 13.42
CA LYS A 59 -19.04 -16.41 14.88
C LYS A 59 -19.86 -17.62 15.36
N ARG A 60 -19.81 -18.74 14.64
CA ARG A 60 -20.77 -19.85 14.82
C ARG A 60 -20.66 -20.52 16.19
N ASP A 61 -19.57 -20.22 16.90
CA ASP A 61 -19.37 -20.58 18.29
C ASP A 61 -19.67 -19.42 19.27
N ALA A 62 -20.66 -18.58 18.99
CA ALA A 62 -21.14 -17.59 19.97
C ALA A 62 -21.56 -18.29 21.29
N ALA A 63 -22.14 -19.49 21.20
CA ALA A 63 -22.45 -20.32 22.35
C ALA A 63 -21.18 -20.82 23.06
N ARG A 64 -20.20 -21.36 22.33
CA ARG A 64 -18.96 -21.87 22.92
C ARG A 64 -18.07 -20.76 23.50
N ASN A 65 -17.99 -19.61 22.85
CA ASN A 65 -17.34 -18.41 23.37
C ASN A 65 -18.06 -17.86 24.60
N ARG A 66 -19.41 -17.92 24.66
CA ARG A 66 -20.18 -17.62 25.88
C ARG A 66 -19.88 -18.61 27.00
N TYR A 67 -19.86 -19.91 26.72
CA TYR A 67 -19.58 -20.94 27.73
C TYR A 67 -18.14 -20.90 28.21
N GLN A 68 -17.16 -20.69 27.33
CA GLN A 68 -15.76 -20.47 27.70
C GLN A 68 -15.62 -19.18 28.52
N ARG A 69 -16.34 -18.09 28.22
CA ARG A 69 -16.34 -16.90 29.08
C ARG A 69 -16.97 -17.14 30.44
N LEU A 70 -18.11 -17.85 30.51
CA LEU A 70 -18.78 -18.15 31.77
C LEU A 70 -17.92 -19.00 32.71
N TYR A 71 -17.11 -19.91 32.16
CA TYR A 71 -16.29 -20.83 32.95
C TYR A 71 -15.01 -20.21 33.50
N TRP A 72 -14.51 -19.14 32.87
CA TRP A 72 -13.23 -18.50 33.23
C TRP A 72 -13.39 -17.11 33.86
N GLU A 73 -14.59 -16.56 33.94
CA GLU A 73 -14.87 -15.31 34.64
C GLU A 73 -15.39 -15.59 36.06
N THR A 74 -14.78 -14.98 37.07
CA THR A 74 -15.40 -14.87 38.40
C THR A 74 -16.57 -13.90 38.27
N VAL A 75 -17.79 -14.42 38.18
CA VAL A 75 -18.99 -13.58 38.35
C VAL A 75 -18.91 -13.02 39.77
N ALA A 76 -18.74 -11.71 39.92
CA ALA A 76 -18.86 -11.09 41.22
C ALA A 76 -20.26 -11.44 41.75
N GLU A 77 -20.36 -11.98 42.96
CA GLU A 77 -21.62 -12.46 43.56
C GLU A 77 -22.74 -11.39 43.62
N HIS A 78 -22.43 -10.13 43.27
CA HIS A 78 -23.32 -8.98 43.32
C HIS A 78 -23.84 -8.49 41.95
N GLY A 79 -23.84 -9.33 40.91
CA GLY A 79 -24.59 -9.06 39.67
C GLY A 79 -24.06 -7.92 38.79
N GLY A 80 -22.80 -7.51 38.98
CA GLY A 80 -22.14 -6.51 38.13
C GLY A 80 -21.75 -7.08 36.77
N GLU A 81 -21.65 -6.20 35.76
CA GLU A 81 -21.17 -6.59 34.43
C GLU A 81 -19.72 -7.10 34.47
N PRO A 82 -19.38 -8.10 33.64
CA PRO A 82 -18.03 -8.67 33.62
C PRO A 82 -17.00 -7.64 33.12
N ILE A 83 -15.96 -7.40 33.93
CA ILE A 83 -14.92 -6.40 33.70
C ILE A 83 -13.91 -6.85 32.62
N LEU A 84 -13.73 -8.16 32.46
CA LEU A 84 -12.77 -8.79 31.55
C LEU A 84 -12.94 -8.44 30.05
N PRO A 85 -14.14 -8.49 29.43
CA PRO A 85 -14.31 -8.10 28.03
C PRO A 85 -13.79 -6.70 27.72
N ALA A 86 -14.15 -5.72 28.55
CA ALA A 86 -13.75 -4.33 28.34
C ALA A 86 -12.22 -4.18 28.37
N ARG A 87 -11.54 -4.91 29.28
CA ARG A 87 -10.07 -4.91 29.36
C ARG A 87 -9.40 -5.60 28.17
N LEU A 88 -9.98 -6.68 27.66
CA LEU A 88 -9.46 -7.39 26.48
C LEU A 88 -9.66 -6.57 25.20
N GLU A 89 -10.80 -5.91 25.03
CA GLU A 89 -11.00 -5.00 23.91
C GLU A 89 -10.06 -3.79 23.98
N HIS A 90 -9.86 -3.24 25.19
CA HIS A 90 -8.92 -2.16 25.41
C HIS A 90 -7.48 -2.58 25.09
N SER A 91 -7.04 -3.75 25.57
CA SER A 91 -5.68 -4.25 25.28
C SER A 91 -5.48 -4.52 23.79
N LYS A 92 -6.51 -5.05 23.10
CA LYS A 92 -6.50 -5.22 21.64
C LYS A 92 -6.35 -3.88 20.91
N LYS A 93 -7.15 -2.87 21.28
CA LYS A 93 -7.07 -1.52 20.71
C LYS A 93 -5.70 -0.88 20.96
N LEU A 94 -5.15 -1.06 22.16
CA LEU A 94 -3.80 -0.58 22.48
C LEU A 94 -2.74 -1.29 21.64
N ALA A 95 -2.80 -2.61 21.48
CA ALA A 95 -1.85 -3.37 20.68
C ALA A 95 -1.84 -2.90 19.21
N ILE A 96 -3.02 -2.69 18.62
CA ILE A 96 -3.17 -2.15 17.26
C ILE A 96 -2.53 -0.76 17.16
N ARG A 97 -2.87 0.14 18.09
CA ARG A 97 -2.33 1.51 18.12
C ARG A 97 -0.80 1.50 18.27
N MET A 98 -0.25 0.67 19.15
CA MET A 98 1.19 0.55 19.35
C MET A 98 1.89 -0.01 18.10
N ALA A 99 1.24 -0.95 17.39
CA ALA A 99 1.76 -1.46 16.13
C ALA A 99 1.80 -0.37 15.05
N GLU A 100 0.75 0.46 14.92
CA GLU A 100 0.71 1.60 14.00
C GLU A 100 1.81 2.63 14.31
N ILE A 101 1.95 3.03 15.58
CA ILE A 101 3.01 3.94 16.01
C ILE A 101 4.40 3.36 15.69
N SER A 102 4.58 2.05 15.90
CA SER A 102 5.86 1.39 15.59
C SER A 102 6.18 1.41 14.10
N LYS A 103 5.17 1.26 13.22
CA LYS A 103 5.32 1.36 11.77
C LYS A 103 5.69 2.79 11.37
N GLN A 104 4.93 3.78 11.85
CA GLN A 104 5.20 5.20 11.58
C GLN A 104 6.61 5.62 12.00
N LYS A 105 7.06 5.18 13.18
CA LYS A 105 8.43 5.45 13.64
C LYS A 105 9.50 4.84 12.75
N LYS A 106 9.27 3.62 12.24
CA LYS A 106 10.18 2.97 11.28
C LYS A 106 10.20 3.72 9.95
N ASP A 107 9.03 4.09 9.43
CA ASP A 107 8.90 4.87 8.20
C ASP A 107 9.65 6.20 8.32
N GLN A 108 9.44 6.93 9.43
CA GLN A 108 10.15 8.17 9.71
C GLN A 108 11.67 8.00 9.84
N ALA A 109 12.14 6.86 10.36
CA ALA A 109 13.56 6.60 10.57
C ALA A 109 14.31 6.26 9.27
N TYR A 110 13.67 5.48 8.38
CA TYR A 110 14.34 4.91 7.21
C TYR A 110 13.96 5.56 5.88
N LEU A 111 12.75 6.14 5.77
CA LEU A 111 12.30 6.80 4.55
C LEU A 111 12.53 8.31 4.64
N PRO A 112 13.01 8.95 3.56
CA PRO A 112 13.06 10.40 3.50
C PRO A 112 11.65 10.98 3.43
N SER A 113 11.37 11.98 4.27
CA SER A 113 10.14 12.77 4.15
C SER A 113 10.27 13.73 2.95
N ILE A 114 9.41 13.56 1.95
CA ILE A 114 9.33 14.43 0.79
C ILE A 114 8.20 15.44 1.08
N PRO A 115 8.49 16.76 1.17
CA PRO A 115 7.44 17.74 1.39
C PRO A 115 6.53 17.81 0.17
N ASP A 116 5.23 18.02 0.42
CA ASP A 116 4.28 18.26 -0.65
C ASP A 116 4.60 19.57 -1.36
N THR A 117 4.53 19.54 -2.68
CA THR A 117 4.70 20.69 -3.58
C THR A 117 3.44 20.87 -4.42
N ASP A 118 3.30 21.98 -5.13
CA ASP A 118 2.12 22.24 -5.97
C ASP A 118 1.85 21.12 -6.98
N THR A 119 2.92 20.50 -7.48
CA THR A 119 2.88 19.41 -8.47
C THR A 119 2.90 18.01 -7.87
N ILE A 120 3.49 17.81 -6.70
CA ILE A 120 3.64 16.48 -6.06
C ILE A 120 2.93 16.52 -4.72
N LYS A 121 1.82 15.80 -4.62
CA LYS A 121 1.05 15.68 -3.38
C LYS A 121 1.05 14.23 -2.91
N THR A 122 1.34 14.04 -1.64
CA THR A 122 1.24 12.74 -1.00
C THR A 122 -0.22 12.30 -1.01
N PRO A 123 -0.54 11.11 -1.55
CA PRO A 123 -1.90 10.62 -1.53
C PRO A 123 -2.37 10.39 -0.10
N LYS A 124 -3.62 10.75 0.17
CA LYS A 124 -4.23 10.57 1.50
C LYS A 124 -4.56 9.10 1.78
N GLU A 125 -4.85 8.35 0.72
CA GLU A 125 -5.20 6.94 0.81
C GLU A 125 -3.96 6.06 0.55
N PRO A 126 -3.76 5.01 1.36
CA PRO A 126 -2.61 4.11 1.21
C PRO A 126 -2.69 3.22 -0.03
N VAL A 127 -3.88 3.11 -0.61
CA VAL A 127 -4.18 2.32 -1.79
C VAL A 127 -4.77 3.24 -2.83
N GLN A 128 -4.14 3.31 -4.00
CA GLN A 128 -4.69 4.00 -5.16
C GLN A 128 -5.12 3.00 -6.22
N LEU A 129 -6.33 3.19 -6.75
CA LEU A 129 -6.87 2.39 -7.85
C LEU A 129 -6.82 3.22 -9.13
N ALA A 130 -6.05 2.75 -10.11
CA ALA A 130 -6.05 3.30 -11.46
C ALA A 130 -6.98 2.47 -12.34
N VAL A 131 -8.22 2.94 -12.49
CA VAL A 131 -9.22 2.34 -13.36
C VAL A 131 -9.15 3.03 -14.72
N ARG A 132 -8.97 2.26 -15.80
CA ARG A 132 -9.00 2.74 -17.19
C ARG A 132 -9.81 1.78 -18.04
N GLU A 133 -10.66 2.31 -18.90
CA GLU A 133 -11.48 1.51 -19.81
C GLU A 133 -10.60 0.64 -20.72
N GLY A 134 -10.96 -0.63 -20.88
CA GLY A 134 -10.22 -1.59 -21.73
C GLY A 134 -8.88 -2.07 -21.15
N ARG A 135 -8.56 -1.77 -19.89
CA ARG A 135 -7.34 -2.26 -19.20
C ARG A 135 -7.70 -2.83 -17.81
N PRO A 136 -6.94 -3.80 -17.29
CA PRO A 136 -7.14 -4.28 -15.93
C PRO A 136 -6.89 -3.14 -14.92
N THR A 137 -7.69 -3.11 -13.86
CA THR A 137 -7.53 -2.16 -12.75
C THR A 137 -6.18 -2.38 -12.08
N VAL A 138 -5.36 -1.34 -12.02
CA VAL A 138 -4.05 -1.40 -11.35
C VAL A 138 -4.17 -0.81 -9.95
N GLN A 139 -3.80 -1.58 -8.94
CA GLN A 139 -3.76 -1.14 -7.54
C GLN A 139 -2.33 -0.79 -7.15
N PHE A 140 -2.11 0.45 -6.75
CA PHE A 140 -0.85 0.89 -6.16
C PHE A 140 -1.00 0.89 -4.64
N VAL A 141 -0.25 0.03 -3.96
CA VAL A 141 -0.23 -0.05 -2.49
C VAL A 141 1.10 0.51 -2.01
N ASP A 142 1.05 1.52 -1.14
CA ASP A 142 2.26 1.98 -0.47
C ASP A 142 2.69 0.95 0.58
N VAL A 143 3.88 0.38 0.37
CA VAL A 143 4.45 -0.67 1.21
C VAL A 143 5.36 -0.10 2.31
N GLY A 144 5.72 1.20 2.26
CA GLY A 144 6.57 1.85 3.25
C GLY A 144 7.84 1.06 3.59
N THR A 145 8.15 0.93 4.88
CA THR A 145 9.32 0.17 5.38
C THR A 145 9.08 -1.33 5.59
N LYS A 146 7.99 -1.90 5.07
CA LYS A 146 7.61 -3.29 5.33
C LYS A 146 8.70 -4.31 4.96
N PHE A 147 9.47 -4.04 3.91
CA PHE A 147 10.50 -4.95 3.38
C PHE A 147 11.93 -4.56 3.77
N LEU A 148 12.11 -3.57 4.64
CA LEU A 148 13.42 -3.18 5.15
C LEU A 148 13.80 -4.06 6.36
N ASP A 149 14.92 -4.76 6.25
CA ASP A 149 15.49 -5.51 7.38
C ASP A 149 16.25 -4.52 8.30
N PRO A 150 15.80 -4.33 9.56
CA PRO A 150 16.40 -3.37 10.47
C PRO A 150 17.90 -3.61 10.70
N VAL A 151 18.33 -4.88 10.74
CA VAL A 151 19.74 -5.22 11.00
C VAL A 151 20.63 -4.77 9.84
N THR A 152 20.13 -4.90 8.61
CA THR A 152 20.87 -4.46 7.42
C THR A 152 20.98 -2.94 7.38
N GLU A 153 19.92 -2.24 7.78
CA GLU A 153 19.88 -0.77 7.81
C GLU A 153 20.79 -0.18 8.89
N GLU A 154 20.82 -0.77 10.08
CA GLU A 154 21.75 -0.37 11.14
C GLU A 154 23.21 -0.51 10.68
N LYS A 155 23.57 -1.62 10.05
CA LYS A 155 24.90 -1.83 9.47
C LYS A 155 25.20 -0.80 8.38
N ARG A 156 24.21 -0.47 7.54
CA ARG A 156 24.33 0.54 6.48
C ARG A 156 24.60 1.93 7.06
N LEU A 157 23.85 2.34 8.08
CA LEU A 157 24.02 3.61 8.78
C LEU A 157 25.40 3.70 9.45
N ALA A 158 25.83 2.68 10.19
CA ALA A 158 27.15 2.65 10.81
C ALA A 158 28.30 2.78 9.78
N LYS A 159 28.16 2.13 8.61
CA LYS A 159 29.13 2.23 7.52
C LYS A 159 29.14 3.62 6.89
N LYS A 160 27.98 4.27 6.75
CA LYS A 160 27.86 5.65 6.28
C LYS A 160 28.58 6.60 7.25
N ASP A 161 28.34 6.48 8.54
CA ASP A 161 28.97 7.32 9.57
C ASP A 161 30.49 7.14 9.60
N ARG A 162 30.97 5.89 9.51
CA ARG A 162 32.41 5.61 9.40
C ARG A 162 33.04 6.32 8.19
N ARG A 163 32.38 6.28 7.02
CA ARG A 163 32.86 6.95 5.80
C ARG A 163 32.86 8.47 5.97
N VAL A 164 31.84 9.05 6.60
CA VAL A 164 31.78 10.49 6.87
C VAL A 164 32.96 10.90 7.76
N ARG A 165 33.19 10.20 8.88
CA ARG A 165 34.33 10.47 9.78
C ARG A 165 35.69 10.37 9.09
N GLN A 166 35.86 9.42 8.17
CA GLN A 166 37.10 9.31 7.40
C GLN A 166 37.26 10.46 6.41
N ARG A 167 36.17 10.93 5.79
CA ARG A 167 36.20 12.08 4.88
C ARG A 167 36.50 13.38 5.61
N THR A 168 35.90 13.61 6.78
CA THR A 168 36.16 14.81 7.58
C THR A 168 37.62 14.89 8.01
N LYS A 169 38.20 13.78 8.52
CA LYS A 169 39.62 13.69 8.86
C LYS A 169 40.53 14.03 7.67
N LYS A 170 40.29 13.42 6.50
CA LYS A 170 41.08 13.72 5.28
C LYS A 170 40.94 15.18 4.83
N LEU A 171 39.76 15.79 5.01
CA LEU A 171 39.54 17.19 4.69
C LEU A 171 40.32 18.10 5.66
N GLU A 172 40.36 17.77 6.94
CA GLU A 172 41.14 18.49 7.95
C GLU A 172 42.65 18.40 7.67
N GLU A 173 43.17 17.20 7.40
CA GLU A 173 44.57 16.98 6.99
C GLU A 173 44.94 17.82 5.75
N LYS A 174 44.08 17.83 4.73
CA LYS A 174 44.30 18.62 3.52
C LYS A 174 44.24 20.14 3.78
N LYS A 175 43.44 20.59 4.73
CA LYS A 175 43.40 22.01 5.14
C LYS A 175 44.68 22.40 5.86
N LEU A 176 45.16 21.56 6.78
CA LEU A 176 46.43 21.76 7.48
C LEU A 176 47.62 21.82 6.53
N LEU A 177 47.65 20.95 5.51
CA LEU A 177 48.74 20.92 4.52
C LEU A 177 48.73 22.11 3.53
N ARG A 178 47.66 22.92 3.51
CA ARG A 178 47.51 24.07 2.62
C ARG A 178 47.78 25.41 3.31
N GLN A 179 47.95 25.41 4.62
CA GLN A 179 48.40 26.57 5.41
C GLN A 179 49.92 26.56 5.51
#